data_AF-A0A8H6ID82-F1
#
_entry.id   AF-A0A8H6ID82-F1
#
_cell.length_a   1.000
_cell.length_b   1.000
_cell.length_c   1.000
_cell.angle_alpha   90.00
_cell.angle_beta   90.00
_cell.angle_gamma   90.00
#
_symmetry.space_group_name_H-M   'P 1'
#
loop_
_entity.id
_entity.type
_entity.pdbx_description
1 polymer ?
#
loop_
_entity_poly.entity_id
_entity_poly.type
_entity_poly.pdbx_seq_one_letter_code
_entity_poly.pdbx_strand_id
1 'polypeptide(L)'
;MVTTRSTGPRASTSKATARNLDSITAADSDSSPEADEQNPLNDISDCLKKLQGAFAKVKKDVQRLRKEKEEVEEQLDEEREDAKLSVHTRRRALNTPNAIAKLEDEIKALKAENRKKDKVIAKLKDKALKEEAQDLLDTAPDGEDGIDPATRMRKLLRKFSDLMLVGTLDDDEKCPICMEPMELEKCSAFDCEHLICNDCLKQILPKDEQFMCPVCRGCTAREDFKLVCMTGTHQWDELLKVAAAWDAYDRRPEVDTSEEEAEENFITDASEDEVSSEANDGDATDASAPEVQTDDGEQDSERPSTPVSRSSSPAACRLSYSQSPSKVKRKRLQELAEERAKKRQR
;
A
#
# COMPACT_ATOMS: atom_id res chain seq x y z
N MET A 1 38.23 -35.97 -33.81
CA MET A 1 36.87 -35.49 -34.11
C MET A 1 36.00 -35.87 -32.92
N VAL A 2 35.70 -34.92 -32.05
CA VAL A 2 34.95 -35.16 -30.81
C VAL A 2 33.63 -34.40 -30.92
N THR A 3 32.54 -35.14 -30.98
CA THR A 3 31.19 -34.62 -31.17
C THR A 3 30.64 -34.18 -29.82
N THR A 4 30.69 -32.88 -29.53
CA THR A 4 30.06 -32.30 -28.33
C THR A 4 28.56 -32.14 -28.57
N ARG A 5 27.75 -33.00 -27.95
CA ARG A 5 26.29 -32.89 -27.90
C ARG A 5 25.91 -31.74 -26.96
N SER A 6 25.23 -30.73 -27.50
CA SER A 6 24.67 -29.63 -26.72
C SER A 6 23.48 -30.10 -25.89
N THR A 7 23.58 -30.02 -24.57
CA THR A 7 22.44 -30.05 -23.66
C THR A 7 21.77 -28.68 -23.71
N GLY A 8 20.57 -28.62 -24.28
CA GLY A 8 19.76 -27.41 -24.31
C GLY A 8 19.23 -27.03 -22.92
N PRO A 9 18.90 -25.76 -22.68
CA PRO A 9 18.32 -25.31 -21.43
C PRO A 9 16.91 -25.91 -21.27
N ARG A 10 16.75 -26.78 -20.26
CA ARG A 10 15.43 -27.20 -19.78
C ARG A 10 14.76 -26.00 -19.12
N ALA A 11 13.73 -25.46 -19.76
CA ALA A 11 12.81 -24.53 -19.14
C ALA A 11 12.04 -25.28 -18.04
N SER A 12 12.45 -25.08 -16.78
CA SER A 12 11.67 -25.49 -15.61
C SER A 12 10.50 -24.53 -15.45
N THR A 13 9.38 -24.84 -16.08
CA THR A 13 8.08 -24.25 -15.75
C THR A 13 7.60 -24.91 -14.46
N SER A 14 8.07 -24.42 -13.31
CA SER A 14 7.43 -24.66 -12.02
C SER A 14 6.11 -23.87 -12.00
N LYS A 15 5.08 -24.50 -12.57
CA LYS A 15 3.68 -24.12 -12.37
C LYS A 15 3.36 -24.37 -10.89
N ALA A 16 3.73 -23.42 -10.05
CA ALA A 16 3.32 -23.38 -8.65
C ALA A 16 1.80 -23.22 -8.64
N THR A 17 1.11 -24.32 -8.41
CA THR A 17 -0.28 -24.34 -8.00
C THR A 17 -0.35 -23.67 -6.63
N ALA A 18 -0.54 -22.36 -6.63
CA ALA A 18 -1.05 -21.64 -5.47
C ALA A 18 -2.32 -22.36 -5.01
N ARG A 19 -2.18 -23.13 -3.94
CA ARG A 19 -3.31 -23.78 -3.29
C ARG A 19 -4.12 -22.66 -2.65
N ASN A 20 -5.15 -22.29 -3.38
CA ASN A 20 -6.35 -21.61 -2.93
C ASN A 20 -6.67 -21.97 -1.48
N LEU A 21 -6.41 -21.04 -0.57
CA LEU A 21 -6.80 -21.07 0.84
C LEU A 21 -8.12 -20.31 1.05
N ASP A 22 -8.88 -20.10 -0.03
CA ASP A 22 -10.27 -19.68 0.00
C ASP A 22 -11.18 -20.91 -0.07
N SER A 23 -11.74 -21.29 1.07
CA SER A 23 -13.09 -21.89 1.18
C SER A 23 -13.34 -22.37 2.62
N ILE A 24 -13.34 -21.44 3.57
CA ILE A 24 -14.19 -21.54 4.76
C ILE A 24 -15.23 -20.43 4.63
N THR A 25 -16.01 -20.46 3.55
CA THR A 25 -17.27 -19.75 3.48
C THR A 25 -18.24 -20.46 4.40
N ALA A 26 -18.60 -19.77 5.49
CA ALA A 26 -19.79 -20.05 6.26
C ALA A 26 -20.98 -20.11 5.29
N ALA A 27 -21.44 -21.33 5.01
CA ALA A 27 -22.74 -21.53 4.41
C ALA A 27 -23.76 -21.17 5.49
N ASP A 28 -24.29 -19.95 5.41
CA ASP A 28 -25.61 -19.61 5.93
C ASP A 28 -26.63 -20.47 5.16
N SER A 29 -26.82 -21.70 5.62
CA SER A 29 -27.94 -22.54 5.22
C SER A 29 -29.03 -22.32 6.28
N ASP A 30 -29.87 -21.32 6.01
CA ASP A 30 -31.12 -21.03 6.72
C ASP A 30 -32.17 -22.11 6.36
N SER A 31 -31.87 -23.33 6.77
CA SER A 31 -32.79 -24.45 6.75
C SER A 31 -33.06 -24.79 8.20
N SER A 32 -34.17 -24.27 8.74
CA SER A 32 -34.72 -24.64 10.05
C SER A 32 -34.80 -26.17 10.16
N PRO A 33 -33.91 -26.83 10.92
CA PRO A 33 -34.02 -28.25 11.17
C PRO A 33 -34.93 -28.41 12.38
N GLU A 34 -36.05 -29.10 12.17
CA GLU A 34 -36.81 -29.66 13.27
C GLU A 34 -35.87 -30.49 14.15
N ALA A 35 -36.06 -30.33 15.46
CA ALA A 35 -35.19 -30.83 16.52
C ALA A 35 -35.15 -32.35 16.53
N ASP A 36 -34.31 -32.92 15.68
CA ASP A 36 -33.76 -34.24 15.89
C ASP A 36 -32.66 -34.06 16.94
N GLU A 37 -32.96 -34.39 18.20
CA GLU A 37 -32.03 -34.41 19.35
C GLU A 37 -30.92 -35.43 19.12
N GLN A 38 -30.10 -35.20 18.10
CA GLN A 38 -28.94 -36.00 17.80
C GLN A 38 -27.87 -35.63 18.83
N ASN A 39 -27.46 -36.67 19.56
CA ASN A 39 -26.56 -36.64 20.71
C ASN A 39 -25.36 -35.68 20.50
N PRO A 40 -25.21 -34.60 21.28
CA PRO A 40 -24.08 -33.66 21.17
C PRO A 40 -22.71 -34.33 21.41
N LEU A 41 -22.71 -35.54 21.98
CA LEU A 41 -21.53 -36.38 22.14
C LEU A 41 -20.98 -36.90 20.79
N ASN A 42 -21.82 -37.08 19.77
CA ASN A 42 -21.40 -37.53 18.46
C ASN A 42 -20.63 -36.44 17.70
N ASP A 43 -21.06 -35.17 17.80
CA ASP A 43 -20.36 -34.03 17.20
C ASP A 43 -18.96 -33.82 17.79
N ILE A 44 -18.83 -33.99 19.10
CA ILE A 44 -17.52 -33.94 19.78
C ILE A 44 -16.61 -35.08 19.30
N SER A 45 -17.17 -36.30 19.19
CA SER A 45 -16.44 -37.46 18.69
C SER A 45 -15.92 -37.25 17.26
N ASP A 46 -16.75 -36.69 16.38
CA ASP A 46 -16.37 -36.43 14.99
C ASP A 46 -15.38 -35.26 14.86
N CYS A 47 -15.47 -34.25 15.73
CA CYS A 47 -14.45 -33.19 15.83
C CYS A 47 -13.09 -33.77 16.25
N LEU A 48 -13.07 -34.67 17.24
CA LEU A 48 -11.83 -35.34 17.68
C LEU A 48 -11.24 -36.23 16.59
N LYS A 49 -12.06 -36.97 15.82
CA LYS A 49 -11.58 -37.76 14.67
C LYS A 49 -10.99 -36.86 13.57
N LYS A 50 -11.63 -35.71 13.28
CA LYS A 50 -11.10 -34.73 12.32
C LYS A 50 -9.75 -34.17 12.79
N LEU A 51 -9.63 -33.83 14.08
CA LEU A 51 -8.37 -33.39 14.68
C LEU A 51 -7.29 -34.46 14.60
N GLN A 52 -7.60 -35.71 14.94
CA GLN A 52 -6.65 -36.83 14.80
C GLN A 52 -6.19 -37.02 13.35
N GLY A 53 -7.10 -36.90 12.39
CA GLY A 53 -6.77 -36.93 10.96
C GLY A 53 -5.87 -35.77 10.53
N ALA A 54 -6.10 -34.56 11.05
CA ALA A 54 -5.24 -33.40 10.80
C ALA A 54 -3.84 -33.59 11.40
N PHE A 55 -3.72 -34.08 12.63
CA PHE A 55 -2.44 -34.41 13.25
C PHE A 55 -1.65 -35.46 12.46
N ALA A 56 -2.32 -36.48 11.92
CA ALA A 56 -1.69 -37.48 11.08
C ALA A 56 -1.17 -36.89 9.75
N LYS A 57 -1.88 -35.93 9.16
CA LYS A 57 -1.43 -35.19 7.96
C LYS A 57 -0.21 -34.33 8.28
N VAL A 58 -0.28 -33.50 9.34
CA VAL A 58 0.85 -32.67 9.78
C VAL A 58 2.08 -33.52 10.08
N LYS A 59 1.93 -34.67 10.73
CA LYS A 59 3.03 -35.60 10.98
C LYS A 59 3.68 -36.11 9.69
N LYS A 60 2.89 -36.42 8.66
CA LYS A 60 3.41 -36.82 7.34
C LYS A 60 4.12 -35.67 6.63
N ASP A 61 3.59 -34.45 6.72
CA ASP A 61 4.21 -33.26 6.12
C ASP A 61 5.55 -32.92 6.79
N VAL A 62 5.63 -33.01 8.12
CA VAL A 62 6.90 -32.85 8.86
C VAL A 62 7.93 -33.91 8.45
N GLN A 63 7.50 -35.16 8.24
CA GLN A 63 8.40 -36.22 7.75
C GLN A 63 8.86 -35.97 6.32
N ARG A 64 7.98 -35.48 5.43
CA ARG A 64 8.33 -35.13 4.05
C ARG A 64 9.35 -33.98 4.02
N LEU A 65 9.08 -32.90 4.75
CA LEU A 65 9.98 -31.74 4.82
C LEU A 65 11.35 -32.09 5.41
N ARG A 66 11.42 -33.02 6.36
CA ARG A 66 12.71 -33.52 6.87
C ARG A 66 13.54 -34.24 5.81
N LYS A 67 12.89 -35.04 4.94
CA LYS A 67 13.56 -35.71 3.82
C LYS A 67 13.98 -34.74 2.74
N GLU A 68 13.12 -33.79 2.38
CA GLU A 68 13.44 -32.73 1.42
C GLU A 68 14.62 -31.89 1.91
N LYS A 69 14.67 -31.58 3.21
CA LYS A 69 15.81 -30.88 3.80
C LYS A 69 17.11 -31.68 3.68
N GLU A 70 17.08 -32.98 3.97
CA GLU A 70 18.24 -33.87 3.85
C GLU A 70 18.73 -33.97 2.39
N GLU A 71 17.81 -34.08 1.43
CA GLU A 71 18.14 -34.13 -0.01
C GLU A 71 18.76 -32.82 -0.50
N VAL A 72 18.26 -31.66 -0.03
CA VAL A 72 18.85 -30.35 -0.38
C VAL A 72 20.22 -30.15 0.28
N GLU A 73 20.41 -30.61 1.51
CA GLU A 73 21.72 -30.58 2.18
C GLU A 73 22.74 -31.46 1.42
N GLU A 74 22.34 -32.64 0.94
CA GLU A 74 23.17 -33.52 0.09
C GLU A 74 23.54 -32.85 -1.24
N GLN A 75 22.57 -32.21 -1.93
CA GLN A 75 22.84 -31.48 -3.18
C GLN A 75 23.81 -30.31 -2.98
N LEU A 76 23.69 -29.56 -1.88
CA LEU A 76 24.61 -28.47 -1.58
C LEU A 76 26.02 -28.97 -1.31
N ASP A 77 26.18 -30.12 -0.66
CA ASP A 77 27.48 -30.73 -0.45
C ASP A 77 28.10 -31.25 -1.76
N GLU A 78 27.30 -31.85 -2.66
CA GLU A 78 27.75 -32.23 -4.01
C GLU A 78 28.24 -31.02 -4.82
N GLU A 79 27.45 -29.94 -4.89
CA GLU A 79 27.83 -28.72 -5.61
C GLU A 79 29.09 -28.08 -5.00
N ARG A 80 29.25 -28.17 -3.69
CA ARG A 80 30.43 -27.65 -2.99
C ARG A 80 31.68 -28.46 -3.31
N GLU A 81 31.58 -29.78 -3.43
CA GLU A 81 32.70 -30.62 -3.89
C GLU A 81 33.04 -30.35 -5.37
N ASP A 82 32.04 -30.20 -6.23
CA ASP A 82 32.24 -29.81 -7.64
C ASP A 82 32.92 -28.44 -7.77
N ALA A 83 32.54 -27.47 -6.94
CA ALA A 83 33.18 -26.17 -6.88
C ALA A 83 34.65 -26.28 -6.44
N LYS A 84 34.96 -27.14 -5.46
CA LYS A 84 36.36 -27.39 -5.03
C LYS A 84 37.20 -27.99 -6.16
N LEU A 85 36.65 -28.94 -6.91
CA LEU A 85 37.32 -29.56 -8.07
C LEU A 85 37.54 -28.55 -9.21
N SER A 86 36.57 -27.67 -9.46
CA SER A 86 36.66 -26.59 -10.45
C SER A 86 37.72 -25.53 -10.11
N VAL A 87 37.85 -25.18 -8.81
CA VAL A 87 38.85 -24.19 -8.35
C VAL A 87 40.28 -24.73 -8.47
N HIS A 88 40.49 -26.04 -8.23
CA HIS A 88 41.83 -26.63 -8.29
C HIS A 88 42.37 -26.79 -9.72
N THR A 89 41.49 -27.03 -10.70
CA THR A 89 41.88 -27.13 -12.12
C THR A 89 42.09 -25.78 -12.79
N ARG A 90 41.41 -24.71 -12.34
CA ARG A 90 41.57 -23.35 -12.91
C ARG A 90 42.90 -22.66 -12.58
N ARG A 91 43.51 -22.91 -11.42
CA ARG A 91 44.70 -22.14 -10.99
C ARG A 91 45.99 -22.39 -11.79
N ARG A 92 46.08 -23.45 -12.61
CA ARG A 92 47.29 -23.73 -13.42
C ARG A 92 47.17 -23.50 -14.93
N ALA A 93 45.96 -23.29 -15.48
CA ALA A 93 45.75 -23.23 -16.93
C ALA A 93 45.49 -21.81 -17.49
N LEU A 94 45.33 -20.79 -16.64
CA LEU A 94 44.86 -19.45 -17.03
C LEU A 94 45.91 -18.52 -17.67
N ASN A 95 47.19 -18.90 -17.69
CA ASN A 95 48.25 -18.05 -18.28
C ASN A 95 48.69 -18.48 -19.68
N THR A 96 47.88 -19.26 -20.41
CA THR A 96 48.19 -19.55 -21.81
C THR A 96 47.56 -18.49 -22.72
N PRO A 97 48.29 -17.92 -23.69
CA PRO A 97 47.77 -16.87 -24.58
C PRO A 97 46.52 -17.33 -25.36
N ASN A 98 46.40 -18.63 -25.63
CA ASN A 98 45.21 -19.21 -26.27
C ASN A 98 43.97 -19.21 -25.37
N ALA A 99 44.12 -19.32 -24.05
CA ALA A 99 43.00 -19.22 -23.12
C ALA A 99 42.51 -17.77 -23.01
N ILE A 100 43.44 -16.80 -23.02
CA ILE A 100 43.11 -15.37 -23.03
C ILE A 100 42.34 -15.02 -24.31
N ALA A 101 42.81 -15.44 -25.49
CA ALA A 101 42.11 -15.19 -26.75
C ALA A 101 40.67 -15.76 -26.76
N LYS A 102 40.47 -16.98 -26.23
CA LYS A 102 39.12 -17.57 -26.11
C LYS A 102 38.21 -16.78 -25.16
N LEU A 103 38.74 -16.32 -24.03
CA LEU A 103 37.99 -15.50 -23.08
C LEU A 103 37.64 -14.13 -23.69
N GLU A 104 38.53 -13.53 -24.48
CA GLU A 104 38.25 -12.28 -25.20
C GLU A 104 37.13 -12.45 -26.23
N ASP A 105 37.13 -13.55 -26.99
CA ASP A 105 36.06 -13.89 -27.93
C ASP A 105 34.72 -14.13 -27.20
N GLU A 106 34.74 -14.81 -26.06
CA GLU A 106 33.55 -15.05 -25.24
C GLU A 106 33.00 -13.75 -24.63
N ILE A 107 33.87 -12.88 -24.11
CA ILE A 107 33.49 -11.54 -23.64
C ILE A 107 32.86 -10.72 -24.78
N LYS A 108 33.43 -10.80 -25.99
CA LYS A 108 32.89 -10.10 -27.16
C LYS A 108 31.52 -10.65 -27.57
N ALA A 109 31.33 -11.97 -27.52
CA ALA A 109 30.05 -12.62 -27.78
C ALA A 109 28.99 -12.23 -26.73
N LEU A 110 29.33 -12.28 -25.45
CA LEU A 110 28.44 -11.89 -24.34
C LEU A 110 28.06 -10.41 -24.41
N LYS A 111 29.01 -9.52 -24.74
CA LYS A 111 28.72 -8.10 -24.98
C LYS A 111 27.76 -7.89 -26.15
N ALA A 112 27.90 -8.65 -27.23
CA ALA A 112 26.99 -8.59 -28.37
C ALA A 112 25.58 -9.12 -28.01
N GLU A 113 25.49 -10.16 -27.19
CA GLU A 113 24.22 -10.68 -26.68
C GLU A 113 23.53 -9.70 -25.73
N ASN A 114 24.26 -9.11 -24.78
CA ASN A 114 23.72 -8.08 -23.89
C ASN A 114 23.18 -6.88 -24.67
N ARG A 115 23.90 -6.39 -25.69
CA ARG A 115 23.39 -5.35 -26.60
C ARG A 115 22.08 -5.74 -27.31
N LYS A 116 21.87 -7.02 -27.63
CA LYS A 116 20.59 -7.49 -28.20
C LYS A 116 19.49 -7.48 -27.15
N LYS A 117 19.77 -7.96 -25.93
CA LYS A 117 18.83 -7.94 -24.80
C LYS A 117 18.43 -6.51 -24.44
N ASP A 118 19.38 -5.59 -24.38
CA ASP A 118 19.11 -4.17 -24.10
C ASP A 118 18.18 -3.56 -25.14
N LYS A 119 18.35 -3.90 -26.44
CA LYS A 119 17.42 -3.46 -27.50
C LYS A 119 16.03 -4.07 -27.35
N VAL A 120 15.91 -5.32 -26.91
CA VAL A 120 14.61 -5.96 -26.65
C VAL A 120 13.94 -5.31 -25.44
N ILE A 121 14.69 -5.09 -24.37
CA ILE A 121 14.20 -4.39 -23.16
C ILE A 121 13.73 -2.99 -23.52
N ALA A 122 14.50 -2.23 -24.29
CA ALA A 122 14.11 -0.90 -24.75
C ALA A 122 12.81 -0.93 -25.56
N LYS A 123 12.64 -1.90 -26.47
CA LYS A 123 11.39 -2.07 -27.23
C LYS A 123 10.19 -2.47 -26.35
N LEU A 124 10.40 -3.30 -25.34
CA LEU A 124 9.33 -3.68 -24.41
C LEU A 124 8.93 -2.50 -23.52
N LYS A 125 9.90 -1.71 -23.06
CA LYS A 125 9.64 -0.48 -22.30
C LYS A 125 8.89 0.55 -23.15
N ASP A 126 9.30 0.76 -24.39
CA ASP A 126 8.63 1.67 -25.32
C ASP A 126 7.19 1.21 -25.63
N LYS A 127 7.00 -0.11 -25.82
CA LYS A 127 5.66 -0.68 -25.99
C LYS A 127 4.79 -0.49 -24.73
N ALA A 128 5.33 -0.72 -23.54
CA ALA A 128 4.62 -0.54 -22.28
C ALA A 128 4.22 0.93 -22.07
N LEU A 129 5.14 1.88 -22.32
CA LEU A 129 4.85 3.31 -22.26
C LEU A 129 3.79 3.73 -23.29
N LYS A 130 3.84 3.15 -24.49
CA LYS A 130 2.84 3.45 -25.53
C LYS A 130 1.46 2.89 -25.18
N GLU A 131 1.40 1.69 -24.59
CA GLU A 131 0.16 1.07 -24.12
C GLU A 131 -0.41 1.84 -22.93
N GLU A 132 0.42 2.29 -22.00
CA GLU A 132 0.02 3.16 -20.89
C GLU A 132 -0.47 4.53 -21.38
N ALA A 133 0.22 5.15 -22.33
CA ALA A 133 -0.23 6.39 -22.96
C ALA A 133 -1.54 6.21 -23.72
N GLN A 134 -1.76 5.04 -24.34
CA GLN A 134 -3.01 4.70 -25.00
C GLN A 134 -4.14 4.50 -23.98
N ASP A 135 -3.91 3.81 -22.86
CA ASP A 135 -4.91 3.64 -21.78
C ASP A 135 -5.33 5.00 -21.16
N LEU A 136 -4.39 5.94 -21.09
CA LEU A 136 -4.67 7.32 -20.68
C LEU A 136 -5.44 8.14 -21.73
N LEU A 137 -5.37 7.77 -23.01
CA LEU A 137 -6.14 8.43 -24.09
C LEU A 137 -7.50 7.76 -24.30
N ASP A 138 -7.60 6.44 -24.18
CA ASP A 138 -8.85 5.67 -24.21
C ASP A 138 -9.72 5.89 -22.95
N THR A 139 -9.19 6.60 -21.94
CA THR A 139 -10.00 7.12 -20.85
C THR A 139 -10.73 8.42 -21.18
N ALA A 140 -10.53 8.99 -22.39
CA ALA A 140 -11.41 10.01 -22.93
C ALA A 140 -12.86 9.49 -23.00
N PRO A 141 -13.85 10.32 -22.65
CA PRO A 141 -15.21 9.88 -22.33
C PRO A 141 -16.05 9.59 -23.59
N ASP A 142 -15.54 8.78 -24.52
CA ASP A 142 -16.32 8.27 -25.64
C ASP A 142 -17.10 7.01 -25.19
N GLY A 143 -18.05 7.25 -24.30
CA GLY A 143 -19.42 6.71 -24.29
C GLY A 143 -19.77 5.22 -24.40
N GLU A 144 -18.88 4.25 -24.68
CA GLU A 144 -19.32 2.89 -25.07
C GLU A 144 -18.84 1.73 -24.20
N ASP A 145 -17.80 1.91 -23.38
CA ASP A 145 -17.47 0.89 -22.39
C ASP A 145 -18.41 1.06 -21.19
N GLY A 146 -19.46 0.24 -21.12
CA GLY A 146 -20.47 0.16 -20.03
C GLY A 146 -19.92 -0.17 -18.64
N ILE A 147 -18.71 0.28 -18.31
CA ILE A 147 -18.12 0.30 -16.99
C ILE A 147 -18.92 1.30 -16.15
N ASP A 148 -19.68 0.75 -15.21
CA ASP A 148 -20.42 1.48 -14.18
C ASP A 148 -19.58 2.64 -13.58
N PRO A 149 -20.04 3.90 -13.68
CA PRO A 149 -19.37 5.08 -13.10
C PRO A 149 -18.95 4.87 -11.64
N ALA A 150 -19.75 4.16 -10.85
CA ALA A 150 -19.41 3.88 -9.46
C ALA A 150 -18.17 3.00 -9.32
N THR A 151 -17.88 2.11 -10.28
CA THR A 151 -16.66 1.30 -10.28
C THR A 151 -15.42 2.14 -10.58
N ARG A 152 -15.53 3.14 -11.46
CA ARG A 152 -14.44 4.08 -11.75
C ARG A 152 -14.14 4.98 -10.54
N MET A 153 -15.17 5.51 -9.88
CA MET A 153 -15.01 6.27 -8.64
C MET A 153 -14.37 5.44 -7.51
N ARG A 154 -14.78 4.17 -7.36
CA ARG A 154 -14.14 3.25 -6.40
C ARG A 154 -12.66 3.02 -6.70
N LYS A 155 -12.27 2.94 -7.98
CA LYS A 155 -10.86 2.82 -8.38
C LYS A 155 -10.07 4.08 -8.01
N LEU A 156 -10.62 5.28 -8.24
CA LEU A 156 -9.97 6.54 -7.84
C LEU A 156 -9.81 6.66 -6.32
N LEU A 157 -10.86 6.34 -5.56
CA LEU A 157 -10.78 6.27 -4.09
C LEU A 157 -9.70 5.30 -3.61
N ARG A 158 -9.59 4.14 -4.25
CA ARG A 158 -8.56 3.15 -3.91
C ARG A 158 -7.17 3.70 -4.23
N LYS A 159 -6.96 4.28 -5.42
CA LYS A 159 -5.69 4.94 -5.76
C LYS A 159 -5.32 6.06 -4.78
N PHE A 160 -6.28 6.88 -4.39
CA PHE A 160 -6.10 7.93 -3.39
C PHE A 160 -5.66 7.33 -2.04
N SER A 161 -6.38 6.30 -1.57
CA SER A 161 -6.02 5.60 -0.32
C SER A 161 -4.65 4.92 -0.40
N ASP A 162 -4.32 4.32 -1.54
CA ASP A 162 -3.04 3.64 -1.74
C ASP A 162 -1.90 4.67 -1.70
N LEU A 163 -2.05 5.81 -2.40
CA LEU A 163 -1.10 6.93 -2.37
C LEU A 163 -0.90 7.49 -0.95
N MET A 164 -1.97 7.63 -0.17
CA MET A 164 -1.91 8.11 1.22
C MET A 164 -1.16 7.16 2.16
N LEU A 165 -1.05 5.87 1.82
CA LEU A 165 -0.34 4.86 2.60
C LEU A 165 1.11 4.63 2.12
N VAL A 166 1.53 5.30 1.04
CA VAL A 166 2.92 5.26 0.60
C VAL A 166 3.75 6.13 1.56
N GLY A 167 4.80 5.54 2.14
CA GLY A 167 5.78 6.30 2.91
C GLY A 167 6.54 7.25 1.98
N THR A 168 6.52 8.53 2.29
CA THR A 168 7.20 9.59 1.55
C THR A 168 8.45 10.06 2.28
N LEU A 169 9.39 10.60 1.52
CA LEU A 169 10.56 11.28 2.03
C LEU A 169 10.36 12.80 1.94
N ASP A 170 10.58 13.51 3.04
CA ASP A 170 10.63 14.97 3.03
C ASP A 170 12.05 15.47 2.69
N ASP A 171 12.15 16.65 2.08
CA ASP A 171 13.39 17.15 1.47
C ASP A 171 14.56 17.35 2.46
N ASP A 172 14.26 17.53 3.75
CA ASP A 172 15.23 17.79 4.82
C ASP A 172 15.40 16.62 5.81
N GLU A 173 14.80 15.46 5.54
CA GLU A 173 14.88 14.33 6.46
C GLU A 173 16.27 13.67 6.46
N LYS A 174 16.77 13.44 7.67
CA LYS A 174 18.08 12.85 7.93
C LYS A 174 17.92 11.49 8.60
N CYS A 175 18.80 10.56 8.25
CA CYS A 175 18.81 9.25 8.88
C CYS A 175 19.12 9.38 10.38
N PRO A 176 18.32 8.80 11.29
CA PRO A 176 18.54 8.93 12.74
C PRO A 176 19.81 8.24 13.25
N ILE A 177 20.48 7.43 12.42
CA ILE A 177 21.69 6.69 12.78
C ILE A 177 22.96 7.42 12.34
N CYS A 178 23.10 7.73 11.04
CA CYS A 178 24.28 8.40 10.51
C CYS A 178 24.14 9.93 10.41
N MET A 179 22.93 10.48 10.58
CA MET A 179 22.60 11.90 10.42
C MET A 179 22.85 12.48 9.02
N GLU A 180 23.04 11.63 8.01
CA GLU A 180 23.18 12.04 6.63
C GLU A 180 21.81 12.30 5.99
N PRO A 181 21.71 13.25 5.04
CA PRO A 181 20.48 13.50 4.29
C PRO A 181 20.09 12.25 3.51
N MET A 182 18.81 11.92 3.56
CA MET A 182 18.28 10.74 2.90
C MET A 182 18.05 11.00 1.41
N GLU A 183 18.29 9.99 0.59
CA GLU A 183 18.04 10.02 -0.85
C GLU A 183 16.95 9.00 -1.22
N LEU A 184 16.15 9.34 -2.23
CA LEU A 184 15.13 8.43 -2.80
C LEU A 184 15.75 7.10 -3.20
N GLU A 185 14.99 6.01 -3.04
CA GLU A 185 15.39 4.61 -3.31
C GLU A 185 16.55 4.07 -2.45
N LYS A 186 17.24 4.93 -1.69
CA LYS A 186 18.31 4.54 -0.76
C LYS A 186 17.84 4.43 0.67
N CYS A 187 16.54 4.56 0.91
CA CYS A 187 15.94 4.56 2.24
C CYS A 187 14.78 3.57 2.32
N SER A 188 14.63 2.96 3.48
CA SER A 188 13.57 2.00 3.77
C SER A 188 12.75 2.48 4.97
N ALA A 189 11.43 2.32 4.86
CA ALA A 189 10.47 2.59 5.92
C ALA A 189 10.15 1.30 6.69
N PHE A 190 10.06 1.43 8.01
CA PHE A 190 9.49 0.41 8.88
C PHE A 190 7.96 0.46 8.84
N ASP A 191 7.28 -0.57 9.36
CA ASP A 191 5.81 -0.56 9.50
C ASP A 191 5.29 0.54 10.43
N CYS A 192 6.16 1.05 11.30
CA CYS A 192 5.90 2.18 12.17
C CYS A 192 6.26 3.54 11.52
N GLU A 193 6.42 3.56 10.20
CA GLU A 193 6.66 4.75 9.35
C GLU A 193 8.00 5.48 9.60
N HIS A 194 8.87 4.97 10.47
CA HIS A 194 10.21 5.53 10.65
C HIS A 194 11.14 5.16 9.49
N LEU A 195 11.94 6.11 9.04
CA LEU A 195 12.84 6.00 7.88
C LEU A 195 14.30 5.82 8.30
N ILE A 196 15.01 4.94 7.59
CA ILE A 196 16.45 4.70 7.76
C ILE A 196 17.10 4.48 6.40
N CYS A 197 18.33 4.98 6.21
CA CYS A 197 19.09 4.71 5.00
C CYS A 197 19.49 3.22 4.91
N ASN A 198 19.55 2.68 3.69
CA ASN A 198 19.81 1.27 3.42
C ASN A 198 21.20 0.81 3.91
N ASP A 199 22.15 1.73 4.04
CA ASP A 199 23.49 1.42 4.53
C ASP A 199 23.52 1.25 6.05
N CYS A 200 22.83 2.12 6.79
CA CYS A 200 22.62 1.91 8.21
C CYS A 200 21.75 0.68 8.48
N LEU A 201 20.72 0.43 7.66
CA LEU A 201 19.91 -0.78 7.74
C LEU A 201 20.79 -2.03 7.67
N LYS A 202 21.70 -2.14 6.69
CA LYS A 202 22.65 -3.27 6.57
C LYS A 202 23.51 -3.48 7.81
N GLN A 203 23.91 -2.41 8.50
CA GLN A 203 24.74 -2.49 9.70
C GLN A 203 23.96 -2.94 10.93
N ILE A 204 22.68 -2.54 11.02
CA ILE A 204 21.81 -2.87 12.16
C ILE A 204 21.07 -4.19 11.98
N LEU A 205 21.06 -4.83 10.80
CA LEU A 205 20.39 -6.12 10.59
C LEU A 205 21.17 -7.24 11.31
N PRO A 206 20.72 -7.74 12.50
CA PRO A 206 21.15 -9.05 12.98
C PRO A 206 20.77 -10.14 11.98
N LYS A 207 21.33 -11.34 12.16
CA LYS A 207 20.96 -12.52 11.35
C LYS A 207 19.52 -13.01 11.58
N ASP A 208 18.78 -12.37 12.48
CA ASP A 208 17.43 -12.75 12.87
C ASP A 208 16.38 -12.24 11.87
N GLU A 209 15.19 -12.84 11.90
CA GLU A 209 14.10 -12.53 10.96
C GLU A 209 13.28 -11.28 11.34
N GLN A 210 13.40 -10.83 12.59
CA GLN A 210 12.67 -9.70 13.15
C GLN A 210 13.61 -8.55 13.54
N PHE A 211 13.25 -7.33 13.18
CA PHE A 211 14.05 -6.13 13.40
C PHE A 211 13.33 -5.14 14.29
N MET A 212 14.03 -4.61 15.28
CA MET A 212 13.49 -3.55 16.13
C MET A 212 13.83 -2.19 15.51
N CYS A 213 12.82 -1.36 15.29
CA CYS A 213 13.00 0.03 14.89
C CYS A 213 13.85 0.77 15.96
N PRO A 214 14.95 1.43 15.59
CA PRO A 214 15.81 2.14 16.54
C PRO A 214 15.13 3.37 17.18
N VAL A 215 14.07 3.91 16.56
CA VAL A 215 13.34 5.07 17.07
C VAL A 215 12.27 4.65 18.09
N CYS A 216 11.34 3.77 17.69
CA CYS A 216 10.20 3.40 18.53
C CYS A 216 10.28 1.99 19.15
N ARG A 217 11.29 1.18 18.79
CA ARG A 217 11.49 -0.22 19.21
C ARG A 217 10.39 -1.19 18.78
N GLY A 218 9.52 -0.80 17.86
CA GLY A 218 8.55 -1.71 17.23
C GLY A 218 9.27 -2.78 16.40
N CYS A 219 8.76 -4.01 16.43
CA CYS A 219 9.30 -5.11 15.64
C CYS A 219 8.66 -5.14 14.24
N THR A 220 9.49 -5.22 13.20
CA THR A 220 9.10 -5.34 11.79
C THR A 220 9.81 -6.56 11.20
N ALA A 221 9.12 -7.35 10.38
CA ALA A 221 9.74 -8.49 9.70
C ALA A 221 10.61 -8.01 8.54
N ARG A 222 11.60 -8.83 8.14
CA ARG A 222 12.51 -8.48 7.04
C ARG A 222 11.80 -8.14 5.73
N GLU A 223 10.69 -8.80 5.47
CA GLU A 223 9.96 -8.73 4.20
C GLU A 223 9.03 -7.52 4.15
N ASP A 224 8.73 -6.93 5.31
CA ASP A 224 7.76 -5.82 5.45
C ASP A 224 8.42 -4.45 5.27
N PHE A 225 9.74 -4.38 5.12
CA PHE A 225 10.44 -3.13 4.79
C PHE A 225 9.99 -2.60 3.44
N LYS A 226 9.41 -1.40 3.44
CA LYS A 226 8.97 -0.73 2.22
C LYS A 226 10.04 0.24 1.78
N LEU A 227 10.49 0.12 0.54
CA LEU A 227 11.43 1.05 -0.06
C LEU A 227 10.71 2.37 -0.37
N VAL A 228 11.27 3.51 0.06
CA VAL A 228 10.69 4.83 -0.21
C VAL A 228 11.10 5.29 -1.60
N CYS A 229 10.12 5.48 -2.47
CA CYS A 229 10.33 5.84 -3.88
C CYS A 229 9.75 7.21 -4.27
N MET A 230 9.04 7.89 -3.36
CA MET A 230 8.39 9.18 -3.65
C MET A 230 8.77 10.23 -2.60
N THR A 231 8.93 11.47 -3.04
CA THR A 231 8.98 12.63 -2.13
C THR A 231 7.57 13.02 -1.70
N GLY A 232 7.46 13.77 -0.59
CA GLY A 232 6.19 14.39 -0.17
C GLY A 232 5.55 15.21 -1.29
N THR A 233 6.33 16.06 -1.97
CA THR A 233 5.87 16.87 -3.11
C THR A 233 5.32 16.02 -4.25
N HIS A 234 6.02 14.95 -4.63
CA HIS A 234 5.57 14.08 -5.71
C HIS A 234 4.29 13.29 -5.35
N GLN A 235 4.12 12.90 -4.08
CA GLN A 235 2.87 12.31 -3.60
C GLN A 235 1.70 13.30 -3.71
N TRP A 236 1.91 14.56 -3.33
CA TRP A 236 0.90 15.61 -3.49
C TRP A 236 0.52 15.83 -4.96
N ASP A 237 1.49 15.86 -5.86
CA ASP A 237 1.22 15.99 -7.30
C ASP A 237 0.38 14.81 -7.83
N GLU A 238 0.69 13.58 -7.42
CA GLU A 238 -0.11 12.40 -7.79
C GLU A 238 -1.53 12.44 -7.19
N LEU A 239 -1.67 12.89 -5.94
CA LEU A 239 -2.98 13.09 -5.31
C LEU A 239 -3.82 14.14 -6.05
N LEU A 240 -3.21 15.25 -6.49
CA LEU A 240 -3.87 16.27 -7.30
C LEU A 240 -4.30 15.72 -8.67
N LYS A 241 -3.52 14.84 -9.29
CA LYS A 241 -3.94 14.15 -10.53
C LYS A 241 -5.16 13.26 -10.29
N VAL A 242 -5.21 12.54 -9.16
CA VAL A 242 -6.39 11.74 -8.80
C VAL A 242 -7.61 12.62 -8.55
N ALA A 243 -7.44 13.77 -7.90
CA ALA A 243 -8.51 14.73 -7.68
C ALA A 243 -9.01 15.36 -9.00
N ALA A 244 -8.12 15.77 -9.90
CA ALA A 244 -8.49 16.27 -11.22
C ALA A 244 -9.21 15.21 -12.07
N ALA A 245 -8.75 13.95 -12.00
CA ALA A 245 -9.44 12.84 -12.63
C ALA A 245 -10.84 12.64 -12.04
N TRP A 246 -10.99 12.77 -10.72
CA TRP A 246 -12.30 12.72 -10.07
C TRP A 246 -13.24 13.80 -10.57
N ASP A 247 -12.79 15.06 -10.58
CA ASP A 247 -13.54 16.22 -11.04
C ASP A 247 -14.04 16.04 -12.49
N ALA A 248 -13.19 15.49 -13.35
CA ALA A 248 -13.57 15.16 -14.73
C ALA A 248 -14.72 14.13 -14.83
N TYR A 249 -14.91 13.26 -13.84
CA TYR A 249 -16.05 12.31 -13.80
C TYR A 249 -17.26 12.83 -13.06
N ASP A 250 -17.07 13.72 -12.09
CA ASP A 250 -18.18 14.35 -11.39
C ASP A 250 -18.86 15.45 -12.24
N ARG A 251 -18.64 15.41 -13.56
CA ARG A 251 -19.61 15.87 -14.56
C ARG A 251 -20.84 14.98 -14.55
N ARG A 252 -21.48 14.81 -13.38
CA ARG A 252 -22.95 14.82 -13.37
C ARG A 252 -23.29 16.02 -14.24
N PRO A 253 -24.03 15.84 -15.35
CA PRO A 253 -24.40 16.98 -16.17
C PRO A 253 -24.88 18.01 -15.18
N GLU A 254 -24.21 19.16 -15.15
CA GLU A 254 -24.76 20.35 -14.55
C GLU A 254 -26.10 20.45 -15.27
N VAL A 255 -27.14 19.86 -14.67
CA VAL A 255 -28.49 19.97 -15.16
C VAL A 255 -28.68 21.44 -15.03
N ASP A 256 -28.57 22.12 -16.17
CA ASP A 256 -28.44 23.54 -16.32
C ASP A 256 -29.41 24.24 -15.35
N THR A 257 -28.95 24.49 -14.13
CA THR A 257 -29.66 25.35 -13.18
C THR A 257 -29.59 26.79 -13.68
N SER A 258 -28.82 27.03 -14.75
CA SER A 258 -28.87 28.25 -15.56
C SER A 258 -30.25 28.52 -16.19
N GLU A 259 -31.15 27.54 -16.32
CA GLU A 259 -32.55 27.81 -16.71
C GLU A 259 -33.43 28.24 -15.51
N GLU A 260 -33.12 27.85 -14.26
CA GLU A 260 -33.88 28.28 -13.07
C GLU A 260 -33.38 29.60 -12.46
N GLU A 261 -32.13 30.02 -12.68
CA GLU A 261 -31.63 31.33 -12.21
C GLU A 261 -32.24 32.53 -12.97
N ALA A 262 -32.89 32.30 -14.12
CA ALA A 262 -33.54 33.36 -14.91
C ALA A 262 -34.95 33.74 -14.43
N GLU A 263 -35.54 33.00 -13.46
CA GLU A 263 -36.90 33.26 -12.95
C GLU A 263 -36.96 33.85 -11.53
N GLU A 264 -35.83 34.05 -10.84
CA GLU A 264 -35.81 34.73 -9.52
C GLU A 264 -35.85 36.27 -9.62
N ASN A 265 -36.85 36.79 -10.34
CA ASN A 265 -37.34 38.17 -10.18
C ASN A 265 -38.43 38.26 -9.09
N PHE A 266 -38.56 37.24 -8.23
CA PHE A 266 -39.64 37.11 -7.28
C PHE A 266 -39.27 37.81 -5.96
N ILE A 267 -39.88 39.00 -5.78
CA ILE A 267 -39.82 39.89 -4.60
C ILE A 267 -38.66 40.90 -4.65
N THR A 268 -38.74 41.84 -5.58
CA THR A 268 -38.32 43.21 -5.31
C THR A 268 -39.32 43.79 -4.30
N ASP A 269 -39.09 43.58 -3.01
CA ASP A 269 -39.85 44.26 -1.96
C ASP A 269 -39.46 45.75 -2.01
N ALA A 270 -40.21 46.50 -2.79
CA ALA A 270 -40.27 47.94 -2.72
C ALA A 270 -40.93 48.32 -1.37
N SER A 271 -40.18 48.15 -0.28
CA SER A 271 -40.40 48.91 0.94
C SER A 271 -39.36 50.03 0.96
N GLU A 272 -39.85 51.20 0.61
CA GLU A 272 -39.22 52.48 0.86
C GLU A 272 -39.11 52.66 2.38
N ASP A 273 -37.98 52.31 2.98
CA ASP A 273 -37.63 52.87 4.28
C ASP A 273 -36.14 53.21 4.31
N GLU A 274 -35.92 54.53 4.29
CA GLU A 274 -34.66 55.19 4.56
C GLU A 274 -34.08 54.71 5.89
N VAL A 275 -32.87 54.16 5.87
CA VAL A 275 -31.94 54.35 7.00
C VAL A 275 -30.53 54.52 6.47
N SER A 276 -30.16 55.79 6.45
CA SER A 276 -28.84 56.36 6.31
C SER A 276 -27.87 55.88 7.40
N SER A 277 -26.67 55.45 7.00
CA SER A 277 -25.41 55.64 7.72
C SER A 277 -24.28 55.08 6.84
N GLU A 278 -23.67 55.92 6.01
CA GLU A 278 -22.48 56.72 6.32
C GLU A 278 -21.18 55.89 6.30
N ALA A 279 -20.47 56.07 5.18
CA ALA A 279 -19.04 56.19 5.00
C ALA A 279 -18.11 55.60 6.09
N ASN A 280 -17.24 54.69 5.66
CA ASN A 280 -15.84 54.78 6.08
C ASN A 280 -14.93 54.52 4.88
N ASP A 281 -14.61 55.62 4.21
CA ASP A 281 -13.55 55.75 3.22
C ASP A 281 -12.25 55.94 4.02
N GLY A 282 -11.33 54.97 3.88
CA GLY A 282 -10.06 54.92 4.59
C GLY A 282 -8.93 54.62 3.62
N ASP A 283 -8.69 55.60 2.77
CA ASP A 283 -7.54 55.79 1.89
C ASP A 283 -6.21 55.94 2.67
N ALA A 284 -5.12 55.77 1.92
CA ALA A 284 -3.72 56.17 2.19
C ALA A 284 -2.76 55.18 2.89
N THR A 285 -1.93 54.55 2.04
CA THR A 285 -0.45 54.59 2.03
C THR A 285 0.32 54.64 3.36
N ASP A 286 1.31 53.76 3.56
CA ASP A 286 2.72 54.19 3.59
C ASP A 286 3.70 53.00 3.60
N ALA A 287 4.81 53.18 2.89
CA ALA A 287 5.97 52.32 2.90
C ALA A 287 6.94 52.82 3.98
N SER A 288 7.33 51.97 4.94
CA SER A 288 8.63 52.11 5.62
C SER A 288 8.99 50.84 6.38
N ALA A 289 10.17 50.33 6.05
CA ALA A 289 10.93 49.40 6.87
C ALA A 289 11.24 50.02 8.25
N PRO A 290 11.32 49.17 9.28
CA PRO A 290 12.46 49.29 10.17
C PRO A 290 13.09 47.92 10.47
N GLU A 291 14.41 47.87 10.31
CA GLU A 291 15.25 47.01 11.15
C GLU A 291 15.01 47.36 12.64
N VAL A 292 15.07 46.37 13.53
CA VAL A 292 15.78 46.39 14.84
C VAL A 292 15.32 45.22 15.72
N GLN A 293 16.28 44.33 15.98
CA GLN A 293 16.69 43.70 17.24
C GLN A 293 15.65 43.10 18.21
N THR A 294 15.85 41.80 18.45
CA THR A 294 15.88 41.08 19.75
C THR A 294 15.19 41.73 20.96
N ASP A 295 14.21 41.04 21.53
CA ASP A 295 14.14 40.83 22.99
C ASP A 295 13.27 39.62 23.33
N ASP A 296 13.74 38.85 24.30
CA ASP A 296 13.09 37.72 24.94
C ASP A 296 11.81 38.17 25.68
N GLY A 297 10.71 37.44 25.49
CA GLY A 297 9.46 37.72 26.21
C GLY A 297 8.49 36.55 26.17
N GLU A 298 8.57 35.70 27.21
CA GLU A 298 7.50 34.78 27.61
C GLU A 298 6.16 35.53 27.68
N GLN A 299 5.24 35.24 26.75
CA GLN A 299 3.82 35.55 26.89
C GLN A 299 2.99 34.28 26.79
N ASP A 300 2.59 33.85 27.98
CA ASP A 300 1.54 32.90 28.30
C ASP A 300 0.24 33.32 27.56
N SER A 301 -0.06 32.62 26.46
CA SER A 301 -1.31 32.80 25.71
C SER A 301 -2.34 31.82 26.23
N GLU A 302 -3.15 32.29 27.18
CA GLU A 302 -4.37 31.65 27.65
C GLU A 302 -5.32 31.42 26.47
N ARG A 303 -5.47 30.15 26.06
CA ARG A 303 -6.51 29.72 25.13
C ARG A 303 -7.87 29.70 25.85
N PRO A 304 -8.97 30.13 25.21
CA PRO A 304 -10.30 30.08 25.79
C PRO A 304 -10.73 28.62 26.02
N SER A 305 -10.96 28.28 27.28
CA SER A 305 -11.44 26.98 27.73
C SER A 305 -12.88 26.76 27.28
N THR A 306 -13.12 25.68 26.53
CA THR A 306 -14.46 25.16 26.24
C THR A 306 -15.11 24.62 27.52
N PRO A 307 -16.42 24.85 27.74
CA PRO A 307 -17.08 24.48 28.99
C PRO A 307 -17.21 22.96 29.13
N VAL A 308 -16.60 22.43 30.19
CA VAL A 308 -16.67 21.02 30.56
C VAL A 308 -18.06 20.72 31.15
N SER A 309 -18.94 20.13 30.35
CA SER A 309 -20.23 19.60 30.82
C SER A 309 -20.00 18.46 31.82
N ARG A 310 -20.13 18.76 33.12
CA ARG A 310 -20.19 17.77 34.20
C ARG A 310 -21.58 17.12 34.24
N SER A 311 -21.76 16.01 33.51
CA SER A 311 -22.86 15.07 33.78
C SER A 311 -22.32 13.85 34.52
N SER A 312 -22.50 13.89 35.83
CA SER A 312 -22.22 12.77 36.74
C SER A 312 -23.28 11.69 36.53
N SER A 313 -22.96 10.65 35.77
CA SER A 313 -23.72 9.39 35.76
C SER A 313 -22.77 8.22 36.02
N PRO A 314 -23.21 7.19 36.77
CA PRO A 314 -22.33 6.14 37.26
C PRO A 314 -21.79 5.29 36.11
N ALA A 315 -20.50 4.96 36.21
CA ALA A 315 -19.69 4.25 35.24
C ALA A 315 -20.23 2.85 34.90
N ALA A 316 -21.04 2.76 33.85
CA ALA A 316 -21.03 1.59 32.98
C ALA A 316 -20.07 1.91 31.82
N CYS A 317 -19.00 1.12 31.68
CA CYS A 317 -18.05 1.20 30.57
C CYS A 317 -18.78 1.14 29.22
N ARG A 318 -19.16 2.30 28.69
CA ARG A 318 -19.66 2.41 27.32
C ARG A 318 -18.45 2.30 26.41
N LEU A 319 -18.22 1.09 25.90
CA LEU A 319 -17.28 0.84 24.83
C LEU A 319 -17.53 1.85 23.70
N SER A 320 -16.44 2.46 23.22
CA SER A 320 -16.47 3.40 22.11
C SER A 320 -17.24 2.80 20.93
N TYR A 321 -18.02 3.63 20.23
CA TYR A 321 -18.75 3.22 19.02
C TYR A 321 -17.82 2.59 17.97
N SER A 322 -16.54 2.98 17.93
CA SER A 322 -15.55 2.38 17.04
C SER A 322 -15.26 0.91 17.37
N GLN A 323 -15.35 0.50 18.64
CA GLN A 323 -15.00 -0.84 19.13
C GLN A 323 -16.20 -1.78 19.28
N SER A 324 -17.43 -1.33 19.03
CA SER A 324 -18.62 -2.17 19.13
C SER A 324 -18.71 -3.17 17.96
N PRO A 325 -19.12 -4.44 18.18
CA PRO A 325 -19.31 -5.40 17.09
C PRO A 325 -20.29 -4.89 16.01
N SER A 326 -20.01 -5.19 14.73
CA SER A 326 -20.75 -4.65 13.58
C SER A 326 -22.27 -4.86 13.66
N LYS A 327 -22.72 -6.00 14.19
CA LYS A 327 -24.13 -6.33 14.41
C LYS A 327 -24.83 -5.36 15.37
N VAL A 328 -24.12 -4.92 16.42
CA VAL A 328 -24.63 -3.94 17.40
C VAL A 328 -24.68 -2.54 16.78
N LYS A 329 -23.68 -2.17 15.96
CA LYS A 329 -23.70 -0.88 15.23
C LYS A 329 -24.88 -0.80 14.26
N ARG A 330 -25.15 -1.88 13.51
CA ARG A 330 -26.27 -1.95 12.56
C ARG A 330 -27.62 -1.82 13.26
N LYS A 331 -27.82 -2.53 14.37
CA LYS A 331 -29.05 -2.43 15.17
C LYS A 331 -29.27 -1.01 15.72
N ARG A 332 -28.20 -0.37 16.23
CA ARG A 332 -28.27 0.99 16.76
C ARG A 332 -28.56 2.05 15.70
N LEU A 333 -28.06 1.86 14.48
CA LEU A 333 -28.38 2.72 13.32
C LEU A 333 -29.84 2.57 12.89
N GLN A 334 -30.37 1.34 12.93
CA GLN A 334 -31.77 1.07 12.63
C GLN A 334 -32.70 1.74 13.65
N GLU A 335 -32.41 1.65 14.95
CA GLU A 335 -33.19 2.33 16.00
C GLU A 335 -33.20 3.86 15.82
N LEU A 336 -32.06 4.47 15.48
CA LEU A 336 -31.98 5.91 15.18
C LEU A 336 -32.78 6.30 13.93
N ALA A 337 -32.81 5.45 12.92
CA ALA A 337 -33.61 5.67 11.71
C ALA A 337 -35.12 5.61 12.03
N GLU A 338 -35.55 4.64 12.83
CA GLU A 338 -36.94 4.51 13.28
C GLU A 338 -37.37 5.68 14.17
N GLU A 339 -36.49 6.17 15.04
CA GLU A 339 -36.75 7.34 15.88
C GLU A 339 -36.91 8.62 15.04
N ARG A 340 -36.07 8.81 14.02
CA ARG A 340 -36.23 9.91 13.05
C ARG A 340 -37.51 9.79 12.23
N ALA A 341 -37.91 8.58 11.84
CA ALA A 341 -39.16 8.35 11.13
C ALA A 341 -40.38 8.69 12.02
N LYS A 342 -40.38 8.27 13.28
CA LYS A 342 -41.43 8.61 14.26
C LYS A 342 -41.51 10.11 14.52
N LYS A 343 -40.38 10.82 14.54
CA LYS A 343 -40.34 12.27 14.73
C LYS A 343 -40.87 13.07 13.53
N ARG A 344 -40.90 12.48 12.32
CA ARG A 344 -41.52 13.07 11.13
C ARG A 344 -43.03 12.84 11.03
N GLN A 345 -43.56 11.87 11.77
CA GLN A 345 -45.00 11.55 11.81
C GLN A 345 -45.76 12.29 12.92
N ARG A 346 -45.04 12.94 13.84
CA ARG A 346 -45.58 13.89 14.82
C ARG A 346 -45.36 15.29 14.30
#